data_AF-A0A920RHT4-F1
#
_entry.id   AF-A0A920RHT4-F1
#
_cell.length_a   1.000
_cell.length_b   1.000
_cell.length_c   1.000
_cell.angle_alpha   90.00
_cell.angle_beta   90.00
_cell.angle_gamma   90.00
#
_symmetry.space_group_name_H-M   'P 1'
#
loop_
_entity.id
_entity.type
_entity.pdbx_description
1 polymer ?
#
loop_
_entity_poly.entity_id
_entity_poly.type
_entity_poly.pdbx_seq_one_letter_code
_entity_poly.pdbx_strand_id
1 'polypeptide(L)'
;MSVVINQVRTGVFLDSVVLMRISRELADFEGIEEVALMIGTPSNLTILESAGLLGELGRQAGGGDLVLAVRARDAGGRACSDEAERALERPSRTGSRTETWQPRTLRSACSAMADANLALVSVPGDFAAAEARKALRLGLHVMIFSDNVPLEEEVALKREAMEAGLLVMGPDCGTVIIDGVPLAFANQVPRGDIGLIGASGTGIQEVSSLIARLGGGVSHALGVGGRDLSDAVGGSSTLAALKLLNNDPGTRHVVLISKPPFPCCCQVHLGCGGSSKKHSVFFLLVRLLYGAI
;
A
#
# COMPACT_ATOMS: atom_id res chain seq x y z
N MET A 1 8.17 22.02 -32.86
CA MET A 1 8.34 20.57 -32.61
C MET A 1 8.37 20.37 -31.12
N SER A 2 7.65 19.36 -30.63
CA SER A 2 7.64 19.01 -29.21
C SER A 2 8.78 18.04 -28.95
N VAL A 3 9.48 18.22 -27.83
CA VAL A 3 10.61 17.41 -27.42
C VAL A 3 10.26 16.70 -26.11
N VAL A 4 10.71 15.46 -25.98
CA VAL A 4 10.61 14.69 -24.72
C VAL A 4 11.93 14.79 -24.00
N ILE A 5 11.88 15.29 -22.77
CA ILE A 5 13.03 15.46 -21.89
C ILE A 5 12.83 14.54 -20.70
N ASN A 6 13.84 13.74 -20.38
CA ASN A 6 13.86 12.91 -19.19
C ASN A 6 15.05 13.30 -18.32
N GLN A 7 14.81 13.43 -17.02
CA GLN A 7 15.85 13.53 -16.01
C GLN A 7 15.63 12.42 -14.98
N VAL A 8 16.72 11.78 -14.56
CA VAL A 8 16.70 10.70 -13.57
C VAL A 8 17.50 11.16 -12.37
N ARG A 9 16.91 11.13 -11.18
CA ARG A 9 17.59 11.38 -9.92
C ARG A 9 17.70 10.08 -9.14
N THR A 10 18.95 9.68 -8.91
CA THR A 10 19.26 8.41 -8.24
C THR A 10 19.13 8.55 -6.73
N GLY A 11 18.51 7.56 -6.09
CA GLY A 11 18.37 7.50 -4.64
C GLY A 11 17.50 8.60 -4.01
N VAL A 12 16.66 9.27 -4.81
CA VAL A 12 15.68 10.25 -4.33
C VAL A 12 14.32 9.58 -4.24
N PHE A 13 13.76 9.50 -3.03
CA PHE A 13 12.41 8.98 -2.79
C PHE A 13 11.55 10.06 -2.14
N LEU A 14 10.41 10.35 -2.76
CA LEU A 14 9.39 11.26 -2.24
C LEU A 14 8.03 10.58 -2.35
N ASP A 15 7.14 10.91 -1.42
CA ASP A 15 5.76 10.45 -1.43
C ASP A 15 5.05 10.88 -2.73
N SER A 16 4.22 9.99 -3.29
CA SER A 16 3.44 10.22 -4.51
C SER A 16 2.61 11.50 -4.47
N VAL A 17 2.09 11.92 -3.31
CA VAL A 17 1.34 13.17 -3.14
C VAL A 17 2.23 14.39 -3.35
N VAL A 18 3.47 14.34 -2.87
CA VAL A 18 4.46 15.42 -3.10
C VAL A 18 4.80 15.48 -4.59
N LEU A 19 5.06 14.33 -5.21
CA LEU A 19 5.36 14.25 -6.64
C LEU A 19 4.19 14.74 -7.50
N MET A 20 2.95 14.35 -7.18
CA MET A 20 1.74 14.81 -7.88
C MET A 20 1.53 16.32 -7.74
N ARG A 21 1.79 16.88 -6.55
CA ARG A 21 1.71 18.34 -6.34
C ARG A 21 2.74 19.07 -7.22
N ILE A 22 4.00 18.64 -7.19
CA ILE A 22 5.07 19.23 -8.00
C ILE A 22 4.73 19.09 -9.49
N SER A 23 4.32 17.90 -9.94
CA SER A 23 3.92 17.66 -11.33
C SER A 23 2.79 18.58 -11.78
N ARG A 24 1.83 18.89 -10.90
CA ARG A 24 0.74 19.81 -11.19
C ARG A 24 1.21 21.26 -11.31
N GLU A 25 2.09 21.71 -10.43
CA GLU A 25 2.71 23.05 -10.49
C GLU A 25 3.52 23.22 -11.79
N LEU A 26 4.23 22.18 -12.22
CA LEU A 26 5.04 22.18 -13.44
C LEU A 26 4.18 22.11 -14.72
N ALA A 27 2.99 21.51 -14.66
CA ALA A 27 2.10 21.42 -15.81
C ALA A 27 1.57 22.79 -16.26
N ASP A 28 1.55 23.77 -15.36
CA ASP A 28 1.08 25.14 -15.64
C ASP A 28 2.14 26.02 -16.33
N PHE A 29 3.36 25.50 -16.58
CA PHE A 29 4.42 26.26 -17.24
C PHE A 29 4.14 26.47 -18.73
N GLU A 30 4.49 27.66 -19.21
CA GLU A 30 4.32 28.00 -20.62
C GLU A 30 5.16 27.09 -21.52
N GLY A 31 4.49 26.42 -22.47
CA GLY A 31 5.15 25.52 -23.41
C GLY A 31 5.30 24.09 -22.92
N ILE A 32 4.78 23.74 -21.74
CA ILE A 32 4.63 22.35 -21.30
C ILE A 32 3.34 21.78 -21.88
N GLU A 33 3.44 20.61 -22.48
CA GLU A 33 2.28 19.85 -22.97
C GLU A 33 1.88 18.78 -21.96
N GLU A 34 2.86 18.11 -21.36
CA GLU A 34 2.64 17.09 -20.36
C GLU A 34 3.89 16.90 -19.49
N VAL A 35 3.68 16.63 -18.21
CA VAL A 35 4.76 16.38 -17.23
C VAL A 35 4.32 15.30 -16.26
N ALA A 36 5.25 14.41 -15.92
CA ALA A 36 5.07 13.36 -14.94
C ALA A 36 6.33 13.20 -14.09
N LEU A 37 6.14 13.03 -12.78
CA LEU A 37 7.16 12.64 -11.82
C LEU A 37 6.80 11.27 -11.24
N MET A 38 7.62 10.26 -11.51
CA MET A 38 7.35 8.87 -11.12
C MET A 38 8.61 8.15 -10.67
N ILE A 39 8.48 7.22 -9.73
CA ILE A 39 9.56 6.29 -9.38
C ILE A 39 9.80 5.34 -10.56
N GLY A 40 11.05 4.98 -10.85
CA GLY A 40 11.46 4.09 -11.95
C GLY A 40 11.10 2.60 -11.76
N THR A 41 9.93 2.29 -11.20
CA THR A 41 9.42 0.91 -11.16
C THR A 41 8.98 0.47 -12.56
N PRO A 42 9.04 -0.83 -12.89
CA PRO A 42 8.60 -1.32 -14.21
C PRO A 42 7.18 -0.87 -14.60
N SER A 43 6.25 -0.87 -13.65
CA SER A 43 4.86 -0.42 -13.87
C SER A 43 4.77 1.06 -14.24
N ASN A 44 5.52 1.93 -13.54
CA ASN A 44 5.54 3.36 -13.82
C ASN A 44 6.22 3.66 -15.16
N LEU A 45 7.29 2.95 -15.51
CA LEU A 45 7.95 3.10 -16.81
C LEU A 45 6.99 2.74 -17.96
N THR A 46 6.17 1.70 -17.81
CA THR A 46 5.10 1.38 -18.78
C THR A 46 4.07 2.49 -18.91
N ILE A 47 3.70 3.16 -17.80
CA ILE A 47 2.79 4.30 -17.82
C ILE A 47 3.42 5.48 -18.60
N LEU A 48 4.68 5.80 -18.33
CA LEU A 48 5.41 6.86 -19.05
C LEU A 48 5.57 6.55 -20.54
N GLU A 49 5.81 5.30 -20.91
CA GLU A 49 5.90 4.88 -22.30
C GLU A 49 4.56 5.02 -23.02
N SER A 50 3.48 4.57 -22.38
CA SER A 50 2.11 4.67 -22.92
C SER A 50 1.66 6.13 -23.11
N ALA A 51 2.12 7.04 -22.24
CA ALA A 51 1.88 8.48 -22.35
C ALA A 51 2.79 9.18 -23.38
N GLY A 52 3.74 8.47 -24.00
CA GLY A 52 4.72 9.06 -24.92
C GLY A 52 5.67 10.04 -24.24
N LEU A 53 6.00 9.79 -22.97
CA LEU A 53 6.88 10.61 -22.12
C LEU A 53 8.23 9.93 -21.84
N LEU A 54 8.39 8.66 -22.19
CA LEU A 54 9.60 7.89 -21.90
C LEU A 54 10.66 8.02 -23.01
N GLY A 55 11.76 8.69 -22.69
CA GLY A 55 13.00 8.77 -23.45
C GLY A 55 14.07 7.78 -22.95
N GLU A 56 15.25 7.84 -23.57
CA GLU A 56 16.35 6.89 -23.32
C GLU A 56 16.87 6.89 -21.88
N LEU A 57 16.98 8.07 -21.26
CA LEU A 57 17.44 8.18 -19.87
C LEU A 57 16.44 7.56 -18.89
N GLY A 58 15.13 7.78 -19.08
CA GLY A 58 14.10 7.22 -18.21
C GLY A 58 14.03 5.70 -18.26
N ARG A 59 14.34 5.08 -19.42
CA ARG A 59 14.38 3.60 -19.57
C ARG A 59 15.44 2.92 -18.69
N GLN A 60 16.44 3.66 -18.24
CA GLN A 60 17.53 3.14 -17.41
C GLN A 60 17.27 3.28 -15.91
N ALA A 61 16.19 3.96 -15.52
CA ALA A 61 15.85 4.19 -14.11
C ALA A 61 15.36 2.90 -13.44
N GLY A 62 15.80 2.67 -12.20
CA GLY A 62 15.33 1.58 -11.35
C GLY A 62 14.33 2.04 -10.29
N GLY A 63 13.83 1.09 -9.49
CA GLY A 63 12.84 1.36 -8.43
C GLY A 63 13.32 2.29 -7.30
N GLY A 64 14.61 2.60 -7.24
CA GLY A 64 15.19 3.58 -6.32
C GLY A 64 15.36 4.98 -6.91
N ASP A 65 15.01 5.17 -8.18
CA ASP A 65 15.26 6.41 -8.91
C ASP A 65 13.96 7.17 -9.19
N LEU A 66 14.04 8.50 -9.17
CA LEU A 66 12.94 9.38 -9.56
C LEU A 66 13.13 9.82 -11.01
N VAL A 67 12.11 9.59 -11.85
CA VAL A 67 12.05 10.01 -13.25
C VAL A 67 11.16 11.24 -13.37
N LEU A 68 11.74 12.36 -13.78
CA LEU A 68 11.03 13.51 -14.30
C LEU A 68 10.93 13.38 -15.82
N ALA A 69 9.71 13.26 -16.32
CA ALA A 69 9.43 13.16 -17.75
C ALA A 69 8.59 14.36 -18.20
N VAL A 70 9.10 15.14 -19.15
CA VAL A 70 8.48 16.37 -19.63
C VAL A 70 8.37 16.31 -21.15
N ARG A 71 7.19 16.55 -21.70
CA ARG A 71 6.99 16.85 -23.12
C ARG A 71 6.66 18.33 -23.25
N ALA A 72 7.48 19.04 -24.01
CA ALA A 72 7.41 20.49 -24.12
C ALA A 72 7.73 20.99 -25.52
N ARG A 73 7.28 22.20 -25.83
CA ARG A 73 7.83 23.02 -26.92
C ARG A 73 9.21 23.50 -26.51
N ASP A 74 10.19 23.40 -27.40
CA ASP A 74 11.64 23.54 -27.17
C ASP A 74 12.08 24.53 -26.07
N ALA A 75 11.53 25.75 -26.02
CA ALA A 75 11.88 26.77 -25.03
C ALA A 75 11.36 26.51 -23.60
N GLY A 76 10.23 25.82 -23.43
CA GLY A 76 9.58 25.61 -22.12
C GLY A 76 10.19 24.47 -21.31
N GLY A 77 10.76 23.47 -21.98
CA GLY A 77 11.25 22.24 -21.35
C GLY A 77 12.37 22.48 -20.32
N ARG A 78 13.33 23.35 -20.65
CA ARG A 78 14.45 23.66 -19.75
C ARG A 78 14.01 24.39 -18.48
N ALA A 79 13.14 25.39 -18.61
CA ALA A 79 12.63 26.15 -17.47
C ALA A 79 11.82 25.27 -16.49
N CYS A 80 11.03 24.35 -17.04
CA CYS A 80 10.30 23.36 -16.24
C CYS A 80 11.25 22.38 -15.54
N SER A 81 12.28 21.88 -16.22
CA SER A 81 13.30 21.05 -15.59
C SER A 81 14.01 21.77 -14.44
N ASP A 82 14.46 23.01 -14.64
CA ASP A 82 15.14 23.78 -13.60
C ASP A 82 14.24 24.05 -12.38
N GLU A 83 12.94 24.33 -12.59
CA GLU A 83 12.00 24.49 -11.47
C GLU A 83 11.70 23.15 -10.78
N ALA A 84 11.62 22.04 -11.53
CA ALA A 84 11.44 20.72 -10.95
C ALA A 84 12.58 20.39 -9.98
N GLU A 85 13.83 20.66 -10.36
CA GLU A 85 14.98 20.47 -9.47
C GLU A 85 14.85 21.30 -8.19
N ARG A 86 14.48 22.57 -8.32
CA ARG A 86 14.25 23.44 -7.15
C ARG A 86 13.11 22.95 -6.27
N ALA A 87 12.02 22.48 -6.88
CA ALA A 87 10.84 21.99 -6.15
C ALA A 87 11.14 20.70 -5.38
N LEU A 88 12.00 19.83 -5.93
CA LEU A 88 12.48 18.61 -5.28
C LEU A 88 13.45 18.91 -4.12
N GLU A 89 14.20 20.01 -4.21
CA GLU A 89 15.14 20.45 -3.16
C GLU A 89 14.50 21.33 -2.08
N ARG A 90 13.30 21.89 -2.34
CA ARG A 90 12.55 22.64 -1.34
C ARG A 90 12.21 21.71 -0.17
N PRO A 91 12.56 22.07 1.08
CA PRO A 91 12.07 21.33 2.24
C PRO A 91 10.56 21.34 2.19
N SER A 92 9.93 20.15 2.17
CA SER A 92 8.49 20.01 2.27
C SER A 92 7.99 20.84 3.46
N ARG A 93 7.35 21.99 3.19
CA ARG A 93 6.54 22.69 4.17
C ARG A 93 5.27 21.86 4.37
N THR A 94 5.41 20.72 5.05
CA THR A 94 4.29 20.08 5.72
C THR A 94 3.73 21.09 6.71
N GLY A 95 2.42 21.33 6.62
CA GLY A 95 1.74 22.41 7.34
C GLY A 95 2.01 22.39 8.85
N SER A 96 2.01 23.60 9.44
CA SER A 96 1.97 23.83 10.89
C SER A 96 2.74 22.80 11.73
N ARG A 97 4.08 22.84 11.66
CA ARG A 97 4.95 22.11 12.60
C ARG A 97 4.79 22.71 14.01
N THR A 98 3.94 22.11 14.83
CA THR A 98 4.34 21.87 16.22
C THR A 98 5.65 21.08 16.16
N GLU A 99 6.68 21.54 16.87
CA GLU A 99 8.02 20.93 16.93
C GLU A 99 7.98 19.56 17.64
N THR A 100 7.30 18.58 17.07
CA THR A 100 7.37 17.21 17.55
C THR A 100 8.65 16.56 17.04
N TRP A 101 9.48 16.09 17.97
CA TRP A 101 10.68 15.32 17.66
C TRP A 101 10.31 14.13 16.76
N GLN A 102 10.95 14.05 15.58
CA GLN A 102 10.73 12.97 14.63
C GLN A 102 11.84 11.92 14.78
N PRO A 103 11.55 10.74 15.35
CA PRO A 103 12.53 9.68 15.51
C PRO A 103 13.03 9.19 14.14
N ARG A 104 14.35 9.04 13.98
CA ARG A 104 14.97 8.55 12.73
C ARG A 104 15.08 7.03 12.66
N THR A 105 14.77 6.33 13.76
CA THR A 105 14.84 4.86 13.83
C THR A 105 13.60 4.31 14.51
N LEU A 106 13.20 3.08 14.12
CA LEU A 106 12.11 2.35 14.77
C LEU A 106 12.35 2.21 16.28
N ARG A 107 13.58 1.94 16.70
CA ARG A 107 13.94 1.83 18.12
C ARG A 107 13.66 3.13 18.88
N SER A 108 14.13 4.26 18.35
CA SER A 108 13.86 5.57 18.97
C SER A 108 12.37 5.90 19.01
N ALA A 109 11.61 5.51 17.99
CA ALA A 109 10.16 5.71 17.95
C ALA A 109 9.44 4.88 19.03
N CYS A 110 9.81 3.60 19.17
CA CYS A 110 9.24 2.72 20.20
C CYS A 110 9.63 3.16 21.62
N SER A 111 10.82 3.75 21.81
CA SER A 111 11.19 4.34 23.11
C SER A 111 10.35 5.60 23.43
N ALA A 112 9.93 6.35 22.41
CA ALA A 112 9.07 7.52 22.57
C ALA A 112 7.60 7.15 22.82
N MET A 113 7.16 6.03 22.22
CA MET A 113 5.80 5.51 22.25
C MET A 113 5.84 4.06 22.71
N ALA A 114 5.99 3.88 24.03
CA ALA A 114 6.19 2.56 24.64
C ALA A 114 4.98 1.62 24.52
N ASP A 115 3.81 2.18 24.25
CA ASP A 115 2.54 1.50 24.01
C ASP A 115 2.27 1.20 22.52
N ALA A 116 3.19 1.59 21.63
CA ALA A 116 3.09 1.24 20.22
C ALA A 116 3.02 -0.29 20.03
N ASN A 117 2.04 -0.74 19.26
CA ASN A 117 1.81 -2.16 18.98
C ASN A 117 1.77 -2.48 17.47
N LEU A 118 1.89 -1.48 16.60
CA LEU A 118 1.78 -1.61 15.15
C LEU A 118 2.78 -0.70 14.44
N ALA A 119 3.42 -1.22 13.40
CA ALA A 119 4.24 -0.45 12.47
C ALA A 119 3.61 -0.45 11.07
N LEU A 120 3.44 0.73 10.48
CA LEU A 120 3.10 0.90 9.07
C LEU A 120 4.38 1.13 8.26
N VAL A 121 4.70 0.20 7.36
CA VAL A 121 5.87 0.22 6.49
C VAL A 121 5.45 0.62 5.08
N SER A 122 5.92 1.77 4.63
CA SER A 122 5.64 2.37 3.32
C SER A 122 6.90 2.90 2.63
N VAL A 123 8.04 2.22 2.85
CA VAL A 123 9.32 2.50 2.19
C VAL A 123 9.40 1.77 0.82
N PRO A 124 10.41 2.01 -0.04
CA PRO A 124 10.55 1.22 -1.27
C PRO A 124 10.61 -0.29 -0.99
N GLY A 125 10.09 -1.10 -1.92
CA GLY A 125 9.93 -2.55 -1.76
C GLY A 125 11.21 -3.27 -1.33
N ASP A 126 12.34 -2.89 -1.91
CA ASP A 126 13.68 -3.44 -1.60
C ASP A 126 14.08 -3.32 -0.12
N PHE A 127 13.54 -2.32 0.59
CA PHE A 127 13.84 -2.06 1.99
C PHE A 127 12.71 -2.51 2.94
N ALA A 128 11.50 -2.72 2.42
CA ALA A 128 10.31 -2.96 3.22
C ALA A 128 10.42 -4.22 4.08
N ALA A 129 10.99 -5.30 3.54
CA ALA A 129 11.18 -6.54 4.30
C ALA A 129 12.13 -6.37 5.49
N ALA A 130 13.22 -5.61 5.32
CA ALA A 130 14.17 -5.35 6.38
C ALA A 130 13.56 -4.50 7.51
N GLU A 131 12.78 -3.47 7.17
CA GLU A 131 12.09 -2.64 8.17
C GLU A 131 10.96 -3.40 8.87
N ALA A 132 10.18 -4.21 8.14
CA ALA A 132 9.16 -5.07 8.72
C ALA A 132 9.75 -6.05 9.73
N ARG A 133 10.87 -6.71 9.40
CA ARG A 133 11.57 -7.63 10.30
C ARG A 133 12.08 -6.95 11.57
N LYS A 134 12.59 -5.72 11.46
CA LYS A 134 12.97 -4.92 12.64
C LYS A 134 11.75 -4.63 13.54
N ALA A 135 10.61 -4.29 12.96
CA ALA A 135 9.38 -4.03 13.70
C ALA A 135 8.85 -5.30 14.41
N LEU A 136 8.83 -6.45 13.72
CA LEU A 136 8.44 -7.73 14.32
C LEU A 136 9.29 -8.10 15.53
N ARG A 137 10.62 -7.92 15.42
CA ARG A 137 11.56 -8.18 16.52
C ARG A 137 11.41 -7.22 17.70
N LEU A 138 10.75 -6.09 17.51
CA LEU A 138 10.36 -5.16 18.58
C LEU A 138 8.98 -5.50 19.17
N GLY A 139 8.33 -6.58 18.73
CA GLY A 139 7.02 -7.01 19.24
C GLY A 139 5.83 -6.29 18.59
N LEU A 140 6.04 -5.64 17.44
CA LEU A 140 4.98 -4.90 16.75
C LEU A 140 4.29 -5.77 15.71
N HIS A 141 2.96 -5.67 15.61
CA HIS A 141 2.27 -6.02 14.38
C HIS A 141 2.80 -5.16 13.23
N VAL A 142 2.70 -5.64 11.99
CA VAL A 142 3.21 -4.90 10.84
C VAL A 142 2.18 -4.83 9.75
N MET A 143 1.95 -3.62 9.23
CA MET A 143 1.29 -3.40 7.94
C MET A 143 2.34 -2.99 6.92
N ILE A 144 2.47 -3.77 5.84
CA ILE A 144 3.37 -3.51 4.73
C ILE A 144 2.52 -2.99 3.57
N PHE A 145 2.44 -1.67 3.47
CA PHE A 145 1.81 -1.00 2.34
C PHE A 145 2.63 -1.15 1.06
N SER A 146 3.96 -1.17 1.20
CA SER A 146 4.91 -1.30 0.10
C SER A 146 4.63 -2.51 -0.79
N ASP A 147 4.68 -2.29 -2.10
CA ASP A 147 4.69 -3.32 -3.13
C ASP A 147 6.14 -3.69 -3.52
N ASN A 148 6.31 -4.63 -4.45
CA ASN A 148 7.60 -5.12 -4.96
C ASN A 148 8.48 -5.79 -3.90
N VAL A 149 7.87 -6.37 -2.88
CA VAL A 149 8.57 -7.23 -1.93
C VAL A 149 8.63 -8.66 -2.50
N PRO A 150 9.81 -9.30 -2.55
CA PRO A 150 9.95 -10.67 -3.00
C PRO A 150 9.02 -11.65 -2.27
N LEU A 151 8.56 -12.68 -2.97
CA LEU A 151 7.61 -13.64 -2.43
C LEU A 151 8.20 -14.43 -1.25
N GLU A 152 9.48 -14.76 -1.33
CA GLU A 152 10.23 -15.48 -0.31
C GLU A 152 10.31 -14.67 0.99
N GLU A 153 10.48 -13.35 0.88
CA GLU A 153 10.48 -12.44 2.03
C GLU A 153 9.09 -12.31 2.63
N GLU A 154 8.02 -12.24 1.83
CA GLU A 154 6.64 -12.27 2.35
C GLU A 154 6.39 -13.53 3.18
N VAL A 155 6.72 -14.70 2.63
CA VAL A 155 6.55 -15.99 3.33
C VAL A 155 7.36 -16.03 4.62
N ALA A 156 8.62 -15.58 4.57
CA ALA A 156 9.49 -15.54 5.74
C ALA A 156 8.95 -14.61 6.84
N LEU A 157 8.48 -13.41 6.48
CA LEU A 157 7.92 -12.43 7.42
C LEU A 157 6.63 -12.93 8.07
N LYS A 158 5.71 -13.50 7.27
CA LYS A 158 4.45 -14.05 7.80
C LYS A 158 4.68 -15.24 8.72
N ARG A 159 5.67 -16.07 8.43
CA ARG A 159 6.10 -17.16 9.31
C ARG A 159 6.71 -16.62 10.62
N GLU A 160 7.66 -15.68 10.55
CA GLU A 160 8.27 -15.06 11.73
C GLU A 160 7.21 -14.40 12.62
N ALA A 161 6.23 -13.72 12.03
CA ALA A 161 5.12 -13.14 12.75
C ALA A 161 4.23 -14.19 13.43
N MET A 162 3.89 -15.28 12.73
CA MET A 162 3.11 -16.37 13.30
C MET A 162 3.82 -17.01 14.51
N GLU A 163 5.13 -17.26 14.40
CA GLU A 163 5.96 -17.80 15.50
C GLU A 163 6.01 -16.83 16.69
N ALA A 164 5.98 -15.53 16.44
CA ALA A 164 5.95 -14.48 17.47
C ALA A 164 4.54 -14.15 18.00
N GLY A 165 3.48 -14.76 17.46
CA GLY A 165 2.08 -14.41 17.80
C GLY A 165 1.64 -13.02 17.30
N LEU A 166 2.33 -12.49 16.31
CA LEU A 166 2.08 -11.20 15.67
C LEU A 166 1.33 -11.37 14.34
N LEU A 167 0.92 -10.25 13.76
CA LEU A 167 0.23 -10.19 12.46
C LEU A 167 1.05 -9.36 11.49
N VAL A 168 1.29 -9.92 10.30
CA VAL A 168 1.80 -9.17 9.14
C VAL A 168 0.67 -9.02 8.14
N MET A 169 0.31 -7.77 7.84
CA MET A 169 -0.69 -7.37 6.85
C MET A 169 0.05 -6.90 5.60
N GLY A 170 0.00 -7.66 4.51
CA GLY A 170 0.77 -7.37 3.29
C GLY A 170 1.93 -8.34 3.08
N PRO A 171 2.84 -8.09 2.12
CA PRO A 171 3.02 -6.87 1.30
C PRO A 171 1.85 -6.50 0.39
N ASP A 172 1.92 -5.29 -0.20
CA ASP A 172 0.85 -4.73 -1.04
C ASP A 172 -0.50 -4.69 -0.29
N CYS A 173 -0.47 -4.25 0.97
CA CYS A 173 -1.67 -4.07 1.78
C CYS A 173 -2.17 -2.63 1.70
N GLY A 174 -3.13 -2.38 0.81
CA GLY A 174 -3.64 -1.03 0.56
C GLY A 174 -4.64 -0.48 1.59
N THR A 175 -5.31 -1.33 2.38
CA THR A 175 -6.44 -0.89 3.22
C THR A 175 -6.49 -1.66 4.53
N VAL A 176 -6.42 -0.93 5.65
CA VAL A 176 -6.67 -1.47 6.99
C VAL A 176 -7.46 -0.43 7.82
N ILE A 177 -8.38 -0.91 8.65
CA ILE A 177 -9.07 -0.11 9.69
C ILE A 177 -8.98 -0.90 11.00
N ILE A 178 -8.28 -0.39 12.00
CA ILE A 178 -8.19 -1.04 13.32
C ILE A 178 -8.80 -0.13 14.35
N ASP A 179 -9.87 -0.59 15.01
CA ASP A 179 -10.57 0.19 16.03
C ASP A 179 -11.02 1.58 15.54
N GLY A 180 -11.41 1.66 14.26
CA GLY A 180 -11.79 2.92 13.60
C GLY A 180 -10.61 3.79 13.14
N VAL A 181 -9.36 3.40 13.42
CA VAL A 181 -8.15 4.07 12.93
C VAL A 181 -7.88 3.64 11.49
N PRO A 182 -7.92 4.58 10.51
CA PRO A 182 -7.63 4.27 9.12
C PRO A 182 -6.11 4.16 8.88
N LEU A 183 -5.68 3.17 8.10
CA LEU A 183 -4.30 3.00 7.67
C LEU A 183 -4.25 2.81 6.14
N ALA A 184 -3.33 3.53 5.50
CA ALA A 184 -3.25 3.68 4.06
C ALA A 184 -4.58 4.16 3.44
N PHE A 185 -5.09 3.50 2.40
CA PHE A 185 -6.33 3.89 1.74
C PHE A 185 -7.54 3.28 2.45
N ALA A 186 -8.13 4.01 3.38
CA ALA A 186 -9.29 3.59 4.15
C ALA A 186 -10.41 4.63 4.16
N ASN A 187 -11.65 4.16 4.32
CA ASN A 187 -12.84 5.00 4.39
C ASN A 187 -13.18 5.29 5.85
N GLN A 188 -13.67 6.50 6.11
CA GLN A 188 -14.33 6.78 7.38
C GLN A 188 -15.70 6.09 7.39
N VAL A 189 -15.86 5.09 8.27
CA VAL A 189 -17.09 4.31 8.41
C VAL A 189 -17.52 4.27 9.88
N PRO A 190 -18.82 4.12 10.18
CA PRO A 190 -19.29 3.98 11.56
C PRO A 190 -18.65 2.79 12.27
N ARG A 191 -18.38 2.93 13.58
CA ARG A 191 -18.01 1.80 14.44
C ARG A 191 -19.19 0.83 14.53
N GLY A 192 -18.90 -0.46 14.53
CA GLY A 192 -19.90 -1.52 14.71
C GLY A 192 -19.27 -2.87 15.01
N ASP A 193 -20.01 -3.94 14.75
CA ASP A 193 -19.69 -5.31 15.16
C ASP A 193 -19.29 -6.23 13.99
N ILE A 194 -19.10 -5.68 12.79
CA ILE A 194 -18.72 -6.43 11.60
C ILE A 194 -17.21 -6.31 11.39
N GLY A 195 -16.51 -7.43 11.49
CA GLY A 195 -15.09 -7.54 11.19
C GLY A 195 -14.88 -7.96 9.73
N LEU A 196 -13.95 -7.32 9.03
CA LEU A 196 -13.60 -7.61 7.64
C LEU A 196 -12.18 -8.16 7.58
N ILE A 197 -11.97 -9.17 6.73
CA ILE A 197 -10.65 -9.66 6.33
C ILE A 197 -10.62 -9.62 4.81
N GLY A 198 -9.56 -9.08 4.21
CA GLY A 198 -9.50 -9.00 2.76
C GLY A 198 -8.13 -9.11 2.13
N ALA A 199 -8.03 -9.93 1.10
CA ALA A 199 -6.89 -9.97 0.17
C ALA A 199 -7.13 -9.03 -1.04
N SER A 200 -7.81 -7.91 -0.79
CA SER A 200 -8.17 -6.88 -1.78
C SER A 200 -8.46 -5.56 -1.06
N GLY A 201 -7.63 -4.53 -1.30
CA GLY A 201 -7.81 -3.21 -0.68
C GLY A 201 -9.14 -2.57 -1.07
N THR A 202 -9.38 -2.37 -2.37
CA THR A 202 -10.64 -1.81 -2.86
C THR A 202 -11.86 -2.68 -2.55
N GLY A 203 -11.67 -4.00 -2.45
CA GLY A 203 -12.71 -4.91 -1.95
C GLY A 203 -13.15 -4.58 -0.53
N ILE A 204 -12.19 -4.33 0.37
CA ILE A 204 -12.48 -3.88 1.75
C ILE A 204 -13.17 -2.52 1.75
N GLN A 205 -12.69 -1.57 0.94
CA GLN A 205 -13.27 -0.23 0.84
C GLN A 205 -14.74 -0.27 0.40
N GLU A 206 -15.05 -1.07 -0.62
CA GLU A 206 -16.41 -1.21 -1.13
C GLU A 206 -17.33 -1.86 -0.10
N VAL A 207 -16.93 -2.99 0.48
CA VAL A 207 -17.76 -3.70 1.47
C VAL A 207 -17.98 -2.86 2.73
N SER A 208 -16.95 -2.18 3.24
CA SER A 208 -17.09 -1.27 4.39
C SER A 208 -18.02 -0.10 4.10
N SER A 209 -17.96 0.46 2.88
CA SER A 209 -18.87 1.51 2.43
C SER A 209 -20.32 1.03 2.31
N LEU A 210 -20.54 -0.19 1.79
CA LEU A 210 -21.87 -0.80 1.71
C LEU A 210 -22.45 -1.06 3.10
N ILE A 211 -21.65 -1.59 4.03
CA ILE A 211 -22.06 -1.78 5.42
C ILE A 211 -22.53 -0.46 6.04
N ALA A 212 -21.73 0.60 5.89
CA ALA A 212 -22.07 1.92 6.40
C ALA A 212 -23.37 2.47 5.77
N ARG A 213 -23.52 2.34 4.45
CA ARG A 213 -24.73 2.78 3.72
C ARG A 213 -25.99 2.02 4.15
N LEU A 214 -25.86 0.76 4.56
CA LEU A 214 -26.95 -0.07 5.07
C LEU A 214 -27.20 0.12 6.58
N GLY A 215 -26.54 1.09 7.22
CA GLY A 215 -26.71 1.41 8.63
C GLY A 215 -25.94 0.50 9.59
N GLY A 216 -25.05 -0.36 9.08
CA GLY A 216 -24.13 -1.15 9.89
C GLY A 216 -22.85 -0.38 10.23
N GLY A 217 -21.92 -1.05 10.91
CA GLY A 217 -20.62 -0.50 11.24
C GLY A 217 -19.53 -1.56 11.31
N VAL A 218 -18.28 -1.11 11.20
CA VAL A 218 -17.09 -1.97 11.14
C VAL A 218 -16.37 -1.97 12.49
N SER A 219 -16.03 -3.17 12.99
CA SER A 219 -15.18 -3.34 14.18
C SER A 219 -13.70 -3.24 13.78
N HIS A 220 -13.29 -3.97 12.77
CA HIS A 220 -11.96 -3.93 12.18
C HIS A 220 -12.07 -4.31 10.70
N ALA A 221 -11.15 -3.82 9.87
CA ALA A 221 -10.97 -4.27 8.51
C ALA A 221 -9.48 -4.57 8.29
N LEU A 222 -9.15 -5.85 8.16
CA LEU A 222 -7.76 -6.33 8.11
C LEU A 222 -7.41 -6.75 6.69
N GLY A 223 -6.69 -5.89 5.98
CA GLY A 223 -6.03 -6.23 4.72
C GLY A 223 -4.87 -7.20 4.96
N VAL A 224 -4.77 -8.29 4.19
CA VAL A 224 -3.76 -9.34 4.39
C VAL A 224 -2.68 -9.40 3.30
N GLY A 225 -2.81 -8.55 2.28
CA GLY A 225 -1.99 -8.56 1.06
C GLY A 225 -2.62 -9.38 -0.05
N GLY A 226 -2.48 -8.93 -1.31
CA GLY A 226 -3.15 -9.53 -2.46
C GLY A 226 -2.73 -10.97 -2.77
N ARG A 227 -1.51 -11.37 -2.36
CA ARG A 227 -0.93 -12.70 -2.57
C ARG A 227 -1.20 -13.69 -1.43
N ASP A 228 -1.83 -13.26 -0.34
CA ASP A 228 -1.94 -14.09 0.87
C ASP A 228 -2.62 -15.44 0.61
N LEU A 229 -3.66 -15.46 -0.23
CA LEU A 229 -4.42 -16.67 -0.58
C LEU A 229 -3.88 -17.38 -1.83
N SER A 230 -2.61 -17.13 -2.19
CA SER A 230 -1.88 -17.88 -3.22
C SER A 230 -1.29 -19.17 -2.66
N ASP A 231 -0.93 -20.09 -3.57
CA ASP A 231 -0.34 -21.38 -3.18
C ASP A 231 0.96 -21.23 -2.38
N ALA A 232 1.79 -20.26 -2.75
CA ALA A 232 3.07 -20.04 -2.11
C ALA A 232 2.97 -19.45 -0.69
N VAL A 233 1.93 -18.66 -0.39
CA VAL A 233 1.78 -17.97 0.91
C VAL A 233 0.87 -18.74 1.88
N GLY A 234 -0.11 -19.47 1.34
CA GLY A 234 -0.91 -20.43 2.13
C GLY A 234 -1.96 -19.81 3.07
N GLY A 235 -2.30 -18.53 2.90
CA GLY A 235 -3.35 -17.85 3.66
C GLY A 235 -3.00 -17.57 5.12
N SER A 236 -1.71 -17.53 5.46
CA SER A 236 -1.22 -17.43 6.84
C SER A 236 -1.74 -16.19 7.57
N SER A 237 -1.73 -15.02 6.93
CA SER A 237 -2.25 -13.78 7.53
C SER A 237 -3.76 -13.79 7.62
N THR A 238 -4.47 -14.38 6.65
CA THR A 238 -5.92 -14.58 6.72
C THR A 238 -6.31 -15.43 7.93
N LEU A 239 -5.60 -16.54 8.18
CA LEU A 239 -5.85 -17.40 9.35
C LEU A 239 -5.56 -16.67 10.67
N ALA A 240 -4.46 -15.91 10.73
CA ALA A 240 -4.12 -15.12 11.91
C ALA A 240 -5.18 -14.02 12.17
N ALA A 241 -5.58 -13.29 11.15
CA ALA A 241 -6.64 -12.29 11.22
C ALA A 241 -7.98 -12.90 11.66
N LEU A 242 -8.33 -14.08 11.14
CA LEU A 242 -9.54 -14.80 11.52
C LEU A 242 -9.53 -15.17 13.01
N LYS A 243 -8.39 -15.63 13.53
CA LYS A 243 -8.22 -15.91 14.97
C LYS A 243 -8.41 -14.65 15.81
N LEU A 244 -7.81 -13.53 15.39
CA LEU A 244 -7.95 -12.24 16.09
C LEU A 244 -9.40 -11.78 16.14
N LEU A 245 -10.10 -11.75 15.00
CA LEU A 245 -11.51 -11.33 14.95
C LEU A 245 -12.45 -12.32 15.64
N ASN A 246 -12.15 -13.62 15.63
CA ASN A 246 -12.91 -14.61 16.39
C ASN A 246 -12.78 -14.41 17.91
N ASN A 247 -11.63 -13.93 18.38
CA ASN A 247 -11.39 -13.68 19.80
C ASN A 247 -11.79 -12.26 20.25
N ASP A 248 -11.98 -11.32 19.32
CA ASP A 248 -12.38 -9.95 19.65
C ASP A 248 -13.85 -9.87 20.14
N PRO A 249 -14.14 -9.47 21.39
CA PRO A 249 -15.51 -9.37 21.87
C PRO A 249 -16.36 -8.31 21.13
N GLY A 250 -15.73 -7.32 20.49
CA GLY A 250 -16.43 -6.29 19.71
C GLY A 250 -16.99 -6.80 18.37
N THR A 251 -16.42 -7.87 17.82
CA THR A 251 -16.81 -8.44 16.54
C THR A 251 -17.84 -9.57 16.72
N ARG A 252 -19.02 -9.47 16.10
CA ARG A 252 -20.06 -10.51 16.09
C ARG A 252 -20.19 -11.23 14.75
N HIS A 253 -19.81 -10.58 13.66
CA HIS A 253 -19.85 -11.14 12.32
C HIS A 253 -18.53 -10.90 11.60
N VAL A 254 -18.00 -11.93 10.93
CA VAL A 254 -16.75 -11.82 10.18
C VAL A 254 -17.02 -12.03 8.70
N VAL A 255 -16.56 -11.09 7.88
CA VAL A 255 -16.68 -11.13 6.42
C VAL A 255 -15.30 -11.31 5.80
N LEU A 256 -15.12 -12.34 4.99
CA LEU A 256 -13.90 -12.59 4.21
C LEU A 256 -14.13 -12.16 2.76
N ILE A 257 -13.23 -11.33 2.22
CA ILE A 257 -13.30 -10.78 0.86
C ILE A 257 -12.02 -11.14 0.11
N SER A 258 -12.12 -11.93 -0.95
CA SER A 258 -10.94 -12.28 -1.74
C SER A 258 -11.28 -12.61 -3.18
N LYS A 259 -10.26 -12.75 -4.03
CA LYS A 259 -10.41 -13.56 -5.26
C LYS A 259 -10.61 -15.04 -4.88
N PRO A 260 -11.12 -15.90 -5.78
CA PRO A 260 -11.14 -17.34 -5.52
C PRO A 260 -9.77 -17.84 -5.07
N PRO A 261 -9.66 -18.49 -3.90
CA PRO A 261 -8.39 -18.94 -3.35
C PRO A 261 -7.86 -20.16 -4.10
N PHE A 262 -6.55 -20.40 -4.00
CA PHE A 262 -5.98 -21.65 -4.48
C PHE A 262 -6.45 -22.84 -3.60
N PRO A 263 -6.48 -24.07 -4.14
CA PRO A 263 -6.98 -25.25 -3.41
C PRO A 263 -6.33 -25.49 -2.05
N CYS A 264 -5.03 -25.21 -1.89
CA CYS A 264 -4.32 -25.35 -0.61
C CYS A 264 -4.85 -24.39 0.47
N CYS A 265 -5.39 -23.24 0.06
CA CYS A 265 -5.92 -22.20 0.95
C CYS A 265 -7.37 -22.49 1.36
N CYS A 266 -7.98 -23.59 0.89
CA CYS A 266 -9.32 -23.99 1.31
C CYS A 266 -9.44 -24.20 2.82
N GLN A 267 -8.32 -24.47 3.51
CA GLN A 267 -8.26 -24.56 4.98
C GLN A 267 -8.73 -23.28 5.70
N VAL A 268 -8.68 -22.12 5.04
CA VAL A 268 -9.25 -20.87 5.57
C VAL A 268 -10.74 -21.02 5.88
N HIS A 269 -11.47 -21.82 5.10
CA HIS A 269 -12.88 -22.12 5.36
C HIS A 269 -13.08 -23.00 6.61
N LEU A 270 -12.13 -23.91 6.88
CA LEU A 270 -12.16 -24.73 8.10
C LEU A 270 -11.96 -23.85 9.34
N GLY A 271 -11.10 -22.83 9.23
CA GLY A 271 -10.89 -21.84 10.29
C GLY A 271 -12.16 -21.06 10.67
N CYS A 272 -13.10 -20.91 9.72
CA CYS A 272 -14.41 -20.30 9.99
C CYS A 272 -15.33 -21.23 10.81
N GLY A 273 -15.25 -22.55 10.58
CA GLY A 273 -16.15 -23.54 11.20
C GLY A 273 -15.93 -23.78 12.70
N GLY A 274 -14.79 -23.36 13.25
CA GLY A 274 -14.44 -23.58 14.67
C GLY A 274 -14.93 -22.50 15.65
N SER A 275 -15.61 -21.44 15.18
CA SER A 275 -16.02 -20.28 15.98
C SER A 275 -17.54 -20.21 16.14
N SER A 276 -18.01 -19.69 17.27
CA SER A 276 -19.44 -19.45 17.51
C SER A 276 -19.99 -18.22 16.77
N LYS A 277 -19.11 -17.42 16.16
CA LYS A 277 -19.47 -16.23 15.40
C LYS A 277 -19.96 -16.61 14.00
N LYS A 278 -20.75 -15.73 13.39
CA LYS A 278 -21.21 -15.93 12.01
C LYS A 278 -20.11 -15.47 11.04
N HIS A 279 -19.87 -16.25 9.99
CA HIS A 279 -18.95 -15.90 8.91
C HIS A 279 -19.70 -15.75 7.58
N SER A 280 -19.22 -14.86 6.73
CA SER A 280 -19.64 -14.74 5.34
C SER A 280 -18.42 -14.62 4.45
N VAL A 281 -18.39 -15.35 3.35
CA VAL A 281 -17.25 -15.39 2.43
C VAL A 281 -17.71 -14.89 1.07
N PHE A 282 -17.05 -13.86 0.56
CA PHE A 282 -17.33 -13.24 -0.73
C PHE A 282 -16.13 -13.39 -1.66
N PHE A 283 -16.36 -14.03 -2.80
CA PHE A 283 -15.38 -14.11 -3.87
C PHE A 283 -15.62 -13.04 -4.94
N LEU A 284 -14.64 -12.16 -5.11
CA LEU A 284 -14.56 -11.22 -6.22
C LEU A 284 -14.21 -12.01 -7.49
N LEU A 285 -15.25 -12.44 -8.21
CA LEU A 285 -15.08 -13.08 -9.52
C LEU A 285 -14.72 -12.01 -10.55
N VAL A 286 -13.46 -11.98 -10.97
CA VAL A 286 -13.09 -11.32 -12.22
C VAL A 286 -13.48 -12.29 -13.33
N ARG A 287 -14.66 -12.10 -13.91
CA ARG A 287 -14.97 -12.71 -15.20
C ARG A 287 -14.09 -11.99 -16.21
N LEU A 288 -12.94 -12.58 -16.53
CA LEU A 288 -12.16 -12.13 -17.68
C LEU A 288 -13.07 -12.31 -18.90
N LEU A 289 -13.62 -11.19 -19.40
CA LEU A 289 -14.23 -11.12 -20.71
C LEU A 289 -13.10 -11.19 -21.75
N TYR A 290 -12.38 -12.31 -21.81
CA TYR A 290 -11.64 -12.68 -23.01
C TYR A 290 -12.66 -13.27 -23.97
N GLY A 291 -12.88 -12.55 -25.07
CA GLY A 291 -14.01 -12.71 -25.97
C GLY A 291 -14.12 -14.07 -26.63
N ALA A 292 -15.37 -14.50 -26.80
CA ALA A 292 -15.79 -15.10 -28.05
C ALA A 292 -15.93 -13.95 -29.08
N ILE A 293 -14.90 -13.74 -29.89
CA ILE A 293 -14.97 -13.19 -31.26
C ILE A 293 -13.88 -13.91 -32.07
#